data_AF-A0A6P5XMB9-F1
#
_entry.id   AF-A0A6P5XMB9-F1
#
_cell.length_a   1.000
_cell.length_b   1.000
_cell.length_c   1.000
_cell.angle_alpha   90.00
_cell.angle_beta   90.00
_cell.angle_gamma   90.00
#
_symmetry.space_group_name_H-M   'P 1'
#
loop_
_entity.id
_entity.type
_entity.pdbx_description
1 polymer ?
#
loop_
_entity_poly.entity_id
_entity_poly.type
_entity_poly.pdbx_seq_one_letter_code
_entity_poly.pdbx_strand_id
1 'polypeptide(L)'
;MFTNDQRQAERTGKYGTSRLQYLQELVSQFQNTTDEDCITESNEKLMEFGVGGVCNSCVDPANAAIITQCGGIPLVIQCLSSPVRNTVNYALGALYYLCNKSNREEILKPEVVDVIERYAAAQTINVSFSNLAKAFLDKHVSKEK
;
A
#
# COMPACT_ATOMS: atom_id res chain seq x y z
N MET A 1 -7.98 8.83 17.63
CA MET A 1 -8.65 8.89 16.32
C MET A 1 -8.84 10.37 16.01
N PHE A 2 -8.09 10.93 15.04
CA PHE A 2 -7.98 12.39 14.84
C PHE A 2 -8.24 12.79 13.38
N THR A 3 -9.35 12.32 12.83
CA THR A 3 -9.76 12.69 11.48
C THR A 3 -11.24 13.07 11.52
N ASN A 4 -11.53 14.32 11.21
CA ASN A 4 -12.86 14.88 10.94
C ASN A 4 -12.69 15.77 9.71
N ASP A 5 -13.69 15.82 8.84
CA ASP A 5 -13.72 16.58 7.58
C ASP A 5 -13.22 18.02 7.76
N GLN A 6 -13.58 18.64 8.89
CA GLN A 6 -13.12 19.99 9.25
C GLN A 6 -11.58 20.09 9.38
N ARG A 7 -10.94 19.10 10.03
CA ARG A 7 -9.47 19.06 10.18
C ARG A 7 -8.75 18.69 8.89
N GLN A 8 -9.41 17.97 7.98
CA GLN A 8 -8.85 17.70 6.65
C GLN A 8 -8.91 18.93 5.75
N ALA A 9 -9.99 19.72 5.82
CA ALA A 9 -10.11 20.99 5.14
C ALA A 9 -9.08 22.03 5.64
N GLU A 10 -8.90 22.12 6.97
CA GLU A 10 -7.91 23.00 7.62
C GLU A 10 -6.45 22.62 7.34
N ARG A 11 -6.20 21.38 6.91
CA ARG A 11 -4.88 20.87 6.50
C ARG A 11 -4.67 20.89 4.99
N THR A 12 -5.30 21.82 4.29
CA THR A 12 -4.87 22.17 2.93
C THR A 12 -3.40 22.63 3.02
N GLY A 13 -2.51 21.96 2.28
CA GLY A 13 -1.08 22.25 2.33
C GLY A 13 -0.77 23.69 1.90
N LYS A 14 0.49 24.13 2.04
CA LYS A 14 0.94 25.50 1.66
C LYS A 14 0.49 25.95 0.25
N TYR A 15 0.15 25.01 -0.64
CA TYR A 15 -0.26 25.22 -2.03
C TYR A 15 -1.77 25.04 -2.28
N GLY A 16 -2.60 24.84 -1.25
CA GLY A 16 -4.06 24.72 -1.38
C GLY A 16 -4.58 23.38 -1.91
N THR A 17 -3.70 22.42 -2.20
CA THR A 17 -4.09 21.06 -2.64
C THR A 17 -4.88 20.34 -1.54
N SER A 18 -6.08 19.87 -1.87
CA SER A 18 -6.90 19.08 -0.95
C SER A 18 -6.30 17.70 -0.70
N ARG A 19 -6.63 17.06 0.43
CA ARG A 19 -6.15 15.70 0.73
C ARG A 19 -6.58 14.69 -0.34
N LEU A 20 -7.81 14.82 -0.84
CA LEU A 20 -8.34 14.01 -1.94
C LEU A 20 -7.47 14.14 -3.18
N GLN A 21 -7.24 15.38 -3.61
CA GLN A 21 -6.43 15.68 -4.80
C GLN A 21 -5.00 15.16 -4.64
N TYR A 22 -4.38 15.36 -3.47
CA TYR A 22 -3.04 14.83 -3.20
C TYR A 22 -2.96 13.31 -3.33
N LEU A 23 -3.94 12.58 -2.78
CA LEU A 23 -3.97 11.12 -2.87
C LEU A 23 -4.26 10.64 -4.30
N GLN A 24 -5.11 11.34 -5.04
CA GLN A 24 -5.35 11.08 -6.46
C GLN A 24 -4.08 11.29 -7.29
N GLU A 25 -3.38 12.42 -7.10
CA GLU A 25 -2.12 12.71 -7.78
C GLU A 25 -1.05 11.67 -7.44
N LEU A 26 -0.99 11.21 -6.18
CA LEU A 26 -0.06 10.17 -5.75
C LEU A 26 -0.33 8.84 -6.45
N VAL A 27 -1.60 8.39 -6.50
CA VAL A 27 -1.97 7.14 -7.18
C VAL A 27 -1.77 7.26 -8.68
N SER A 28 -2.08 8.41 -9.28
CA SER A 28 -1.88 8.66 -10.70
C SER A 28 -0.40 8.65 -11.09
N GLN A 29 0.48 9.29 -10.31
CA GLN A 29 1.93 9.23 -10.52
C GLN A 29 2.44 7.79 -10.44
N PHE A 30 1.89 7.01 -9.51
CA PHE A 30 2.27 5.63 -9.34
C PHE A 30 1.86 4.78 -10.55
N GLN A 31 0.66 4.96 -11.09
CA GLN A 31 0.20 4.30 -12.33
C GLN A 31 1.10 4.61 -13.52
N ASN A 32 1.43 5.89 -13.73
CA ASN A 32 2.26 6.30 -14.86
C ASN A 32 3.67 5.70 -14.80
N THR A 33 4.19 5.43 -13.60
CA THR A 33 5.53 4.83 -13.43
C THR A 33 5.53 3.34 -13.76
N THR A 34 4.40 2.65 -13.57
CA THR A 34 4.28 1.21 -13.87
C THR A 34 4.07 0.91 -15.36
N ASP A 35 3.64 1.90 -16.15
CA ASP A 35 3.36 1.75 -17.59
C ASP A 35 4.59 1.99 -18.50
N GLU A 36 5.72 2.47 -17.95
CA GLU A 36 6.95 2.62 -18.74
C GLU A 36 7.67 1.27 -18.90
N ASP A 37 7.74 0.76 -20.14
CA ASP A 37 8.35 -0.52 -20.54
C ASP A 37 9.85 -0.69 -20.17
N CYS A 38 10.49 0.37 -19.66
CA CYS A 38 11.86 0.34 -19.13
C CYS A 38 11.86 0.80 -17.67
N ILE A 39 12.01 -0.13 -16.73
CA ILE A 39 12.27 0.22 -15.32
C ILE A 39 13.68 0.82 -15.23
N THR A 40 13.77 2.14 -15.11
CA THR A 40 15.02 2.86 -14.82
C THR A 40 15.23 2.97 -13.30
N GLU A 41 16.47 3.24 -12.85
CA GLU A 41 16.73 3.54 -11.42
C GLU A 41 15.89 4.72 -10.89
N SER A 42 15.50 5.65 -11.77
CA SER A 42 14.59 6.75 -11.43
C SER A 42 13.18 6.25 -11.18
N ASN A 43 12.70 5.28 -11.98
CA ASN A 43 11.37 4.69 -11.84
C ASN A 43 11.27 3.83 -10.57
N GLU A 44 12.34 3.13 -10.20
CA GLU A 44 12.41 2.39 -8.93
C GLU A 44 12.24 3.29 -7.71
N LYS A 45 12.93 4.45 -7.70
CA LYS A 45 12.78 5.45 -6.63
C LYS A 45 11.39 6.05 -6.60
N LEU A 46 10.82 6.40 -7.76
CA LEU A 46 9.47 6.93 -7.84
C LEU A 46 8.42 5.92 -7.34
N MET A 47 8.56 4.64 -7.72
CA MET A 47 7.72 3.57 -7.17
C MET A 47 7.88 3.44 -5.65
N GLU A 48 9.11 3.43 -5.14
CA GLU A 48 9.37 3.36 -3.69
C GLU A 48 8.70 4.53 -2.95
N PHE A 49 8.83 5.76 -3.47
CA PHE A 49 8.18 6.94 -2.88
C PHE A 49 6.66 6.89 -2.98
N GLY A 50 6.12 6.44 -4.12
CA GLY A 50 4.68 6.29 -4.33
C GLY A 50 4.05 5.33 -3.34
N VAL A 51 4.57 4.10 -3.27
CA VAL A 51 4.07 3.08 -2.32
C VAL A 51 4.34 3.47 -0.86
N GLY A 52 5.47 4.12 -0.57
CA GLY A 52 5.78 4.63 0.75
C GLY A 52 4.78 5.71 1.20
N GLY A 53 4.41 6.62 0.31
CA GLY A 53 3.36 7.62 0.54
C GLY A 53 1.98 7.00 0.78
N VAL A 54 1.64 5.96 0.01
CA VAL A 54 0.42 5.17 0.18
C VAL A 54 0.40 4.49 1.55
N CYS A 55 1.47 3.75 1.89
CA CYS A 55 1.61 3.04 3.16
C CYS A 55 1.47 3.97 4.38
N ASN A 56 2.14 5.13 4.35
CA ASN A 56 2.04 6.12 5.42
C ASN A 56 0.65 6.75 5.52
N SER A 57 -0.06 6.84 4.39
CA SER A 57 -1.37 7.48 4.31
C SER A 57 -2.53 6.58 4.72
N CYS A 58 -2.49 5.29 4.37
CA CYS A 58 -3.60 4.36 4.57
C CYS A 58 -3.80 3.90 6.02
N VAL A 59 -2.92 4.30 6.94
CA VAL A 59 -3.15 4.14 8.39
C VAL A 59 -4.43 4.88 8.83
N ASP A 60 -4.79 5.96 8.14
CA ASP A 60 -6.07 6.64 8.30
C ASP A 60 -7.15 5.99 7.40
N PRO A 61 -8.26 5.49 7.97
CA PRO A 61 -9.35 4.86 7.20
C PRO A 61 -9.93 5.75 6.09
N ALA A 62 -10.01 7.06 6.28
CA ALA A 62 -10.53 7.97 5.25
C ALA A 62 -9.59 8.02 4.02
N ASN A 63 -8.29 8.04 4.27
CA ASN A 63 -7.30 7.97 3.18
C ASN A 63 -7.29 6.59 2.52
N ALA A 64 -7.43 5.51 3.30
CA ALA A 64 -7.51 4.15 2.77
C ALA A 64 -8.70 3.98 1.80
N ALA A 65 -9.85 4.58 2.12
CA ALA A 65 -11.02 4.59 1.24
C ALA A 65 -10.73 5.32 -0.07
N ILE A 66 -10.12 6.51 -0.01
CA ILE A 66 -9.74 7.29 -1.20
C ILE A 66 -8.75 6.50 -2.07
N ILE A 67 -7.70 5.94 -1.48
CA ILE A 67 -6.67 5.15 -2.18
C ILE A 67 -7.31 3.94 -2.89
N THR A 68 -8.25 3.26 -2.21
CA THR A 68 -9.00 2.14 -2.80
C THR A 68 -9.82 2.62 -4.00
N GLN A 69 -10.56 3.72 -3.85
CA GLN A 69 -11.38 4.30 -4.92
C GLN A 69 -10.55 4.74 -6.14
N CYS A 70 -9.31 5.16 -5.93
CA CYS A 70 -8.39 5.57 -6.99
C CYS A 70 -7.70 4.38 -7.69
N GLY A 71 -8.00 3.13 -7.33
CA GLY A 71 -7.35 1.95 -7.91
C GLY A 71 -5.93 1.71 -7.39
N GLY A 72 -5.64 2.10 -6.14
CA GLY A 72 -4.33 1.88 -5.54
C GLY A 72 -4.02 0.42 -5.18
N ILE A 73 -5.03 -0.44 -4.99
CA ILE A 73 -4.83 -1.83 -4.54
C ILE A 73 -4.03 -2.67 -5.55
N PRO A 74 -4.39 -2.72 -6.86
CA PRO A 74 -3.61 -3.46 -7.84
C PRO A 74 -2.13 -3.05 -7.88
N LEU A 75 -1.86 -1.75 -7.76
CA LEU A 75 -0.49 -1.20 -7.78
C LEU A 75 0.31 -1.64 -6.55
N VAL A 76 -0.32 -1.61 -5.37
CA VAL A 76 0.30 -2.08 -4.13
C VAL A 76 0.60 -3.59 -4.22
N ILE A 77 -0.32 -4.38 -4.79
CA ILE A 77 -0.09 -5.83 -5.01
C ILE A 77 1.08 -6.06 -5.97
N GLN A 78 1.17 -5.30 -7.06
CA GLN A 78 2.28 -5.38 -8.01
C GLN A 78 3.64 -5.10 -7.32
N CYS A 79 3.68 -4.15 -6.39
CA CYS A 79 4.89 -3.84 -5.61
C CYS A 79 5.41 -4.98 -4.74
N LEU A 80 4.61 -6.02 -4.46
CA LEU A 80 5.12 -7.23 -3.79
C LEU A 80 6.21 -7.92 -4.63
N SER A 81 6.18 -7.81 -5.95
CA SER A 81 7.19 -8.45 -6.83
C SER A 81 8.40 -7.58 -7.11
N SER A 82 8.52 -6.42 -6.46
CA SER A 82 9.60 -5.45 -6.69
C SER A 82 10.97 -5.98 -6.28
N PRO A 83 12.05 -5.73 -7.06
CA PRO A 83 13.42 -6.02 -6.64
C PRO A 83 13.88 -5.09 -5.51
N VAL A 84 13.27 -3.91 -5.38
CA VAL A 84 13.58 -2.93 -4.34
C VAL A 84 12.95 -3.36 -3.02
N ARG A 85 13.79 -3.62 -2.01
CA ARG A 85 13.35 -4.17 -0.71
C ARG A 85 12.37 -3.25 0.02
N ASN A 86 12.59 -1.94 -0.03
CA ASN A 86 11.73 -0.97 0.64
C ASN A 86 10.33 -0.94 0.03
N THR A 87 10.23 -1.02 -1.29
CA THR A 87 8.95 -1.12 -2.02
C THR A 87 8.11 -2.30 -1.54
N VAL A 88 8.72 -3.47 -1.36
CA VAL A 88 8.03 -4.66 -0.83
C VAL A 88 7.61 -4.46 0.64
N ASN A 89 8.46 -3.85 1.48
CA ASN A 89 8.11 -3.52 2.87
C ASN A 89 6.88 -2.60 2.94
N TYR A 90 6.88 -1.52 2.15
CA TYR A 90 5.76 -0.59 2.09
C TYR A 90 4.50 -1.23 1.52
N ALA A 91 4.63 -2.13 0.54
CA ALA A 91 3.49 -2.87 0.01
C ALA A 91 2.84 -3.77 1.07
N LEU A 92 3.64 -4.57 1.79
CA LEU A 92 3.13 -5.41 2.89
C LEU A 92 2.47 -4.56 3.98
N GLY A 93 3.08 -3.44 4.36
CA GLY A 93 2.52 -2.50 5.32
C GLY A 93 1.22 -1.86 4.83
N ALA A 94 1.16 -1.44 3.58
CA ALA A 94 -0.04 -0.86 2.98
C ALA A 94 -1.20 -1.86 2.95
N LEU A 95 -0.97 -3.10 2.52
CA LEU A 95 -1.99 -4.15 2.49
C LEU A 95 -2.56 -4.45 3.89
N TYR A 96 -1.73 -4.40 4.92
CA TYR A 96 -2.17 -4.60 6.32
C TYR A 96 -3.26 -3.60 6.75
N TYR A 97 -3.18 -2.35 6.27
CA TYR A 97 -4.15 -1.29 6.56
C TYR A 97 -5.28 -1.19 5.54
N LEU A 98 -4.99 -1.43 4.25
CA LEU A 98 -5.97 -1.33 3.18
C LEU A 98 -6.99 -2.47 3.22
N CYS A 99 -6.58 -3.69 3.60
CA CYS A 99 -7.48 -4.84 3.65
C CYS A 99 -8.62 -4.63 4.66
N ASN A 100 -9.84 -4.65 4.16
CA ASN A 100 -11.07 -4.50 4.92
C ASN A 100 -12.23 -5.26 4.24
N LYS A 101 -13.42 -5.23 4.83
CA LYS A 101 -14.58 -6.00 4.34
C LYS A 101 -14.94 -5.71 2.88
N SER A 102 -14.74 -4.48 2.40
CA SER A 102 -15.17 -4.05 1.07
C SER A 102 -14.20 -4.44 -0.06
N ASN A 103 -12.93 -4.71 0.25
CA ASN A 103 -11.89 -5.01 -0.75
C ASN A 103 -11.17 -6.35 -0.48
N ARG A 104 -11.70 -7.15 0.46
CA ARG A 104 -11.14 -8.43 0.87
C ARG A 104 -11.00 -9.42 -0.28
N GLU A 105 -11.98 -9.47 -1.18
CA GLU A 105 -11.97 -10.38 -2.34
C GLU A 105 -10.85 -10.07 -3.33
N GLU A 106 -10.44 -8.80 -3.41
CA GLU A 106 -9.35 -8.37 -4.27
C GLU A 106 -7.98 -8.60 -3.62
N ILE A 107 -7.83 -8.27 -2.34
CA ILE A 107 -6.57 -8.38 -1.62
C ILE A 107 -6.24 -9.82 -1.21
N LEU A 108 -7.25 -10.65 -0.92
CA LEU A 108 -7.06 -12.04 -0.49
C LEU A 108 -7.24 -13.05 -1.62
N LYS A 109 -6.95 -12.65 -2.87
CA LYS A 109 -6.84 -13.61 -3.95
C LYS A 109 -5.75 -14.65 -3.63
N PRO A 110 -5.94 -15.93 -4.02
CA PRO A 110 -5.00 -17.00 -3.67
C PRO A 110 -3.55 -16.69 -4.03
N GLU A 111 -3.31 -16.08 -5.19
CA GLU A 111 -1.99 -15.69 -5.66
C GLU A 111 -1.32 -14.63 -4.77
N VAL A 112 -2.08 -13.71 -4.20
CA VAL A 112 -1.56 -12.67 -3.29
C VAL A 112 -1.24 -13.28 -1.94
N VAL A 113 -2.13 -14.13 -1.42
CA VAL A 113 -1.94 -14.81 -0.14
C VAL A 113 -0.70 -15.73 -0.19
N ASP A 114 -0.52 -16.49 -1.28
CA ASP A 114 0.65 -17.34 -1.47
C ASP A 114 1.97 -16.54 -1.43
N VAL A 115 2.02 -15.38 -2.09
CA VAL A 115 3.20 -14.48 -2.03
C VAL A 115 3.47 -14.02 -0.60
N ILE A 116 2.43 -13.63 0.15
CA ILE A 116 2.56 -13.17 1.54
C ILE A 116 3.00 -14.33 2.46
N GLU A 117 2.47 -15.54 2.27
CA GLU A 117 2.90 -16.74 3.01
C GLU A 117 4.38 -17.06 2.75
N ARG A 118 4.84 -16.93 1.50
CA ARG A 118 6.27 -17.07 1.17
C ARG A 118 7.13 -16.03 1.89
N TYR A 119 6.68 -14.77 1.98
CA TYR A 119 7.38 -13.77 2.79
C TYR A 119 7.38 -14.09 4.29
N ALA A 120 6.28 -14.59 4.82
CA ALA A 120 6.17 -15.02 6.22
C ALA A 120 7.16 -16.15 6.55
N ALA A 121 7.41 -17.08 5.62
CA ALA A 121 8.36 -18.17 5.78
C ALA A 121 9.84 -17.72 5.61
N ALA A 122 10.10 -16.60 4.93
CA ALA A 122 11.44 -16.13 4.57
C ALA A 122 12.18 -15.36 5.69
N GLN A 123 11.98 -15.72 6.96
CA GLN A 123 12.53 -15.01 8.11
C GLN A 123 14.07 -14.93 8.12
N THR A 124 14.74 -15.97 7.61
CA THR A 124 16.21 -16.02 7.51
C THR A 124 16.77 -15.10 6.43
N ILE A 125 15.96 -14.71 5.44
CA ILE A 125 16.34 -13.84 4.32
C ILE A 125 16.03 -12.37 4.67
N ASN A 126 14.82 -12.12 5.18
CA ASN A 126 14.40 -10.79 5.56
C ASN A 126 13.38 -10.82 6.70
N VAL A 127 13.85 -10.51 7.91
CA VAL A 127 13.03 -10.48 9.12
C VAL A 127 11.88 -9.47 9.01
N SER A 128 12.10 -8.32 8.36
CA SER A 128 11.07 -7.29 8.19
C SER A 128 9.89 -7.80 7.35
N PHE A 129 10.19 -8.44 6.21
CA PHE A 129 9.16 -9.04 5.36
C PHE A 129 8.38 -10.11 6.10
N SER A 130 9.09 -11.03 6.78
CA SER A 130 8.46 -12.08 7.57
C SER A 130 7.51 -11.52 8.62
N ASN A 131 7.94 -10.49 9.37
CA ASN A 131 7.12 -9.93 10.44
C ASN A 131 5.87 -9.22 9.92
N LEU A 132 6.01 -8.41 8.86
CA LEU A 132 4.87 -7.71 8.25
C LEU A 132 3.88 -8.70 7.61
N ALA A 133 4.40 -9.71 6.92
CA ALA A 133 3.58 -10.75 6.31
C ALA A 133 2.81 -11.57 7.36
N LYS A 134 3.48 -12.00 8.44
CA LYS A 134 2.82 -12.66 9.58
C LYS A 134 1.73 -11.79 10.19
N ALA A 135 2.01 -10.51 10.44
CA ALA A 135 1.02 -9.58 10.97
C ALA A 135 -0.19 -9.41 10.04
N PHE A 136 0.02 -9.38 8.73
CA PHE A 136 -1.05 -9.37 7.73
C PHE A 136 -1.91 -10.64 7.81
N LEU A 137 -1.28 -11.81 7.77
CA LEU A 137 -1.98 -13.11 7.79
C LEU A 137 -2.77 -13.28 9.08
N ASP A 138 -2.17 -12.96 10.23
CA ASP A 138 -2.80 -13.03 11.55
C ASP A 138 -4.05 -12.17 11.64
N LYS A 139 -4.04 -10.99 11.01
CA LYS A 139 -5.18 -10.06 11.04
C LYS A 139 -6.30 -10.41 10.06
N HIS A 140 -5.96 -10.91 8.87
CA HIS A 140 -6.91 -10.96 7.74
C HIS A 140 -7.24 -12.37 7.22
N VAL A 141 -6.36 -13.34 7.46
CA VAL A 141 -6.47 -14.71 6.92
C VAL A 141 -6.72 -15.72 8.03
N SER A 142 -6.06 -15.57 9.18
CA SER A 142 -6.28 -16.43 10.33
C SER A 142 -7.75 -16.38 10.74
N LYS A 143 -8.43 -17.52 10.61
CA LYS A 143 -9.70 -17.75 11.29
C LYS A 143 -9.37 -17.75 12.78
N GLU A 144 -10.14 -17.01 13.56
CA GLU A 144 -10.04 -17.03 15.03
C GLU A 144 -9.85 -18.46 15.52
N LYS A 145 -8.87 -18.67 16.41
CA LYS A 145 -8.77 -19.89 17.21
C LYS A 145 -9.92 -19.97 18.18
#